data_AF-A0A2D5Y2M1-F1
#
_entry.id   AF-A0A2D5Y2M1-F1
#
_cell.length_a   1.000
_cell.length_b   1.000
_cell.length_c   1.000
_cell.angle_alpha   90.00
_cell.angle_beta   90.00
_cell.angle_gamma   90.00
#
_symmetry.space_group_name_H-M   'P 1'
#
loop_
_entity.id
_entity.type
_entity.pdbx_description
1 polymer ?
#
loop_
_entity_poly.entity_id
_entity_poly.type
_entity_poly.pdbx_seq_one_letter_code
_entity_poly.pdbx_strand_id
1 'polypeptide(L)'
;MSDNTQIRYTDNQAIAGRPDAYIDVLVDVSRILQSWRMSLFSHEWLLPDGRIKDLKELPASEQIKRQAVELAIANGKDITKPVLGIGLLENVEIGTGKAEFLTLAALGQTKIPVHIPKSNESDFKDFVAGVE
;
A
#
# COMPACT_ATOMS: atom_id res chain seq x y z
N MET A 1 9.22 4.18 -23.74
CA MET A 1 9.98 5.11 -22.90
C MET A 1 9.81 4.62 -21.48
N SER A 2 10.77 3.82 -21.01
CA SER A 2 10.75 3.30 -19.65
C SER A 2 11.43 4.34 -18.77
N ASP A 3 10.69 5.36 -18.33
CA ASP A 3 11.17 6.21 -17.25
C ASP A 3 11.23 5.32 -16.00
N ASN A 4 12.44 4.89 -15.67
CA ASN A 4 12.75 4.18 -14.46
C ASN A 4 12.72 5.19 -13.31
N THR A 5 11.55 5.77 -13.03
CA THR A 5 11.35 6.73 -11.94
C THR A 5 11.59 5.99 -10.63
N GLN A 6 12.78 6.15 -10.09
CA GLN A 6 13.14 5.57 -8.81
C GLN A 6 12.32 6.24 -7.71
N ILE A 7 11.36 5.49 -7.15
CA ILE A 7 10.49 5.97 -6.08
C ILE A 7 11.31 5.99 -4.78
N ARG A 8 11.39 7.16 -4.16
CA ARG A 8 11.98 7.32 -2.82
C ARG A 8 10.89 7.19 -1.77
N TYR A 9 11.25 6.61 -0.63
CA TYR A 9 10.32 6.35 0.45
C TYR A 9 10.71 7.05 1.73
N THR A 10 9.72 7.56 2.47
CA THR A 10 9.88 8.16 3.81
C THR A 10 8.99 7.45 4.82
N ASP A 11 9.37 7.51 6.09
CA ASP A 11 8.60 6.87 7.15
C ASP A 11 7.28 7.60 7.42
N ASN A 12 6.29 6.83 7.83
CA ASN A 12 4.96 7.37 8.11
C ASN A 12 4.91 8.10 9.46
N GLN A 13 4.40 9.34 9.48
CA GLN A 13 4.23 10.08 10.73
C GLN A 13 3.36 9.35 11.76
N ALA A 14 2.48 8.43 11.32
CA ALA A 14 1.67 7.59 12.20
C ALA A 14 2.50 6.70 13.14
N ILE A 15 3.74 6.35 12.77
CA ILE A 15 4.62 5.50 13.61
C ILE A 15 5.57 6.31 14.51
N ALA A 16 5.64 7.62 14.34
CA ALA A 16 6.66 8.47 14.99
C ALA A 16 6.58 8.44 16.53
N GLY A 17 5.41 8.20 17.11
CA GLY A 17 5.24 8.10 18.55
C GLY A 17 5.73 6.78 19.17
N ARG A 18 5.93 5.73 18.35
CA ARG A 18 6.35 4.39 18.79
C ARG A 18 7.15 3.67 17.70
N PRO A 19 8.26 4.23 17.20
CA PRO A 19 8.99 3.66 16.07
C PRO A 19 9.46 2.22 16.35
N ASP A 20 9.86 1.93 17.60
CA ASP A 20 10.30 0.59 18.03
C ASP A 20 9.19 -0.46 18.02
N ALA A 21 7.91 -0.08 17.86
CA ALA A 21 6.80 -1.01 17.74
C ALA A 21 6.55 -1.47 16.29
N TYR A 22 7.26 -0.90 15.32
CA TYR A 22 7.10 -1.19 13.90
C TYR A 22 8.39 -1.73 13.29
N ILE A 23 8.26 -2.46 12.19
CA ILE A 23 9.37 -2.90 11.34
C ILE A 23 9.05 -2.61 9.88
N ASP A 24 10.11 -2.47 9.09
CA ASP A 24 10.02 -2.31 7.65
C ASP A 24 10.06 -3.67 6.97
N VAL A 25 9.10 -3.91 6.09
CA VAL A 25 9.05 -5.11 5.26
C VAL A 25 8.77 -4.73 3.82
N LEU A 26 9.31 -5.52 2.90
CA LEU A 26 9.00 -5.42 1.47
C LEU A 26 7.91 -6.44 1.16
N VAL A 27 6.70 -5.99 0.81
CA VAL A 27 5.55 -6.88 0.61
C VAL A 27 5.31 -7.19 -0.87
N ASP A 28 4.82 -8.40 -1.15
CA ASP A 28 4.28 -8.81 -2.44
C ASP A 28 2.89 -8.18 -2.63
N VAL A 29 2.80 -7.26 -3.59
CA VAL A 29 1.57 -6.48 -3.83
C VAL A 29 0.39 -7.38 -4.19
N SER A 30 0.62 -8.45 -4.94
CA SER A 30 -0.47 -9.34 -5.37
C SER A 30 -1.10 -10.08 -4.19
N ARG A 31 -0.27 -10.54 -3.25
CA ARG A 31 -0.73 -11.24 -2.04
C ARG A 31 -1.44 -10.29 -1.08
N ILE A 32 -0.94 -9.06 -0.95
CA ILE A 32 -1.61 -8.02 -0.18
C ILE A 32 -2.99 -7.71 -0.77
N LEU A 33 -3.10 -7.47 -2.08
CA LEU A 33 -4.39 -7.17 -2.72
C LEU A 33 -5.38 -8.34 -2.60
N GLN A 34 -4.89 -9.58 -2.72
CA GLN A 34 -5.72 -10.77 -2.54
C GLN A 34 -6.32 -10.82 -1.13
N SER A 35 -5.52 -10.55 -0.09
CA SER A 35 -5.98 -10.50 1.30
C SER A 35 -6.90 -9.29 1.54
N TRP A 36 -6.47 -8.10 1.13
CA TRP A 36 -7.19 -6.84 1.34
C TRP A 36 -8.54 -6.77 0.64
N ARG A 37 -8.78 -7.59 -0.40
CA ARG A 37 -10.11 -7.71 -1.04
C ARG A 37 -11.23 -8.05 -0.05
N MET A 38 -10.91 -8.70 1.07
CA MET A 38 -11.86 -8.98 2.16
C MET A 38 -12.19 -7.76 3.04
N SER A 39 -11.38 -6.70 2.99
CA SER A 39 -11.62 -5.48 3.76
C SER A 39 -12.95 -4.83 3.37
N LEU A 40 -13.64 -4.28 4.36
CA LEU A 40 -14.88 -3.51 4.14
C LEU A 40 -14.67 -2.30 3.22
N PHE A 41 -13.43 -1.80 3.13
CA PHE A 41 -13.07 -0.64 2.31
C PHE A 41 -12.56 -1.00 0.92
N SER A 42 -12.45 -2.30 0.60
CA SER A 42 -11.88 -2.76 -0.67
C SER A 42 -12.69 -2.28 -1.88
N HIS A 43 -14.02 -2.27 -1.75
CA HIS A 43 -14.95 -1.89 -2.82
C HIS A 43 -14.81 -0.43 -3.30
N GLU A 44 -14.16 0.44 -2.53
CA GLU A 44 -13.87 1.81 -2.96
C GLU A 44 -12.87 1.81 -4.12
N TRP A 45 -11.89 0.89 -4.08
CA TRP A 45 -10.73 0.87 -4.96
C TRP A 45 -10.63 -0.37 -5.85
N LEU A 46 -11.27 -1.48 -5.49
CA LEU A 46 -11.31 -2.70 -6.27
C LEU A 46 -12.67 -2.87 -6.93
N LEU A 47 -12.65 -3.46 -8.12
CA LEU A 47 -13.83 -4.02 -8.74
C LEU A 47 -14.13 -5.41 -8.18
N PRO A 48 -15.36 -5.94 -8.39
CA PRO A 48 -15.74 -7.25 -7.90
C PRO A 48 -14.88 -8.41 -8.41
N ASP A 49 -14.13 -8.24 -9.50
CA ASP A 49 -13.18 -9.23 -10.04
C ASP A 49 -11.80 -9.18 -9.35
N GLY A 50 -11.52 -8.14 -8.55
CA GLY A 50 -10.26 -7.90 -7.87
C GLY A 50 -9.32 -6.93 -8.61
N ARG A 51 -9.72 -6.41 -9.78
CA ARG A 51 -8.95 -5.38 -10.50
C ARG A 51 -8.99 -4.06 -9.72
N ILE A 52 -7.87 -3.36 -9.63
CA ILE A 52 -7.85 -1.99 -9.13
C ILE A 52 -8.57 -1.10 -10.15
N LYS A 53 -9.55 -0.33 -9.65
CA LYS A 53 -10.31 0.65 -10.43
C LYS A 53 -9.38 1.64 -11.13
N ASP A 54 -9.75 2.00 -12.35
CA ASP A 54 -9.19 3.15 -13.03
C ASP A 54 -9.56 4.43 -12.30
N LEU A 55 -8.80 5.51 -12.54
CA LEU A 55 -9.04 6.79 -11.89
C LEU A 55 -10.52 7.24 -12.02
N LYS A 56 -11.12 7.14 -13.20
CA LYS A 56 -12.52 7.52 -13.44
C LYS A 56 -13.56 6.64 -12.72
N GLU A 57 -13.19 5.44 -12.31
CA GLU A 57 -14.05 4.48 -11.61
C GLU A 57 -14.03 4.70 -10.08
N LEU A 58 -13.04 5.41 -9.57
CA LEU A 58 -12.92 5.74 -8.16
C LEU A 58 -13.96 6.79 -7.73
N PRO A 59 -14.42 6.77 -6.46
CA PRO A 59 -15.13 7.90 -5.86
C PRO A 59 -14.32 9.19 -5.97
N ALA A 60 -14.97 10.35 -6.13
CA ALA A 60 -14.30 11.64 -6.33
C ALA A 60 -13.26 11.96 -5.23
N SER A 61 -13.54 11.59 -3.97
CA SER A 61 -12.60 11.75 -2.86
C SER A 61 -11.32 10.93 -3.03
N GLU A 62 -11.43 9.73 -3.60
CA GLU A 62 -10.29 8.84 -3.83
C GLU A 62 -9.55 9.21 -5.12
N GLN A 63 -10.23 9.78 -6.12
CA GLN A 63 -9.59 10.34 -7.32
C GLN A 63 -8.56 11.41 -6.96
N ILE A 64 -8.95 12.35 -6.09
CA ILE A 64 -8.07 13.43 -5.63
C ILE A 64 -6.84 12.86 -4.94
N LYS A 65 -7.02 11.84 -4.08
CA LYS A 65 -5.90 11.19 -3.38
C LYS A 65 -4.97 10.46 -4.33
N ARG A 66 -5.50 9.69 -5.29
CA ARG A 66 -4.70 9.01 -6.32
C ARG A 66 -3.89 10.02 -7.14
N GLN A 67 -4.53 11.08 -7.62
CA GLN A 67 -3.86 12.13 -8.39
C GLN A 67 -2.76 12.82 -7.58
N ALA A 68 -2.97 13.06 -6.27
CA ALA A 68 -1.94 13.64 -5.42
C ALA A 68 -0.70 12.73 -5.32
N VAL A 69 -0.90 11.41 -5.22
CA VAL A 69 0.20 10.44 -5.22
C VAL A 69 0.88 10.37 -6.58
N GLU A 70 0.13 10.27 -7.68
CA GLU A 70 0.68 10.26 -9.04
C GLU A 70 1.50 11.53 -9.31
N LEU A 71 1.00 12.69 -8.87
CA LEU A 71 1.71 13.98 -8.98
C LEU A 71 2.96 14.02 -8.09
N ALA A 72 2.94 13.42 -6.90
CA ALA A 72 4.12 13.32 -6.05
C ALA A 72 5.21 12.47 -6.73
N ILE A 73 4.84 11.32 -7.28
CA ILE A 73 5.74 10.43 -8.05
C ILE A 73 6.32 11.17 -9.26
N ALA A 74 5.48 11.82 -10.05
CA ALA A 74 5.89 12.55 -11.25
C ALA A 74 6.86 13.71 -10.94
N ASN A 75 6.73 14.33 -9.77
CA ASN A 75 7.62 15.39 -9.31
C ASN A 75 8.85 14.87 -8.53
N GLY A 76 9.06 13.56 -8.46
CA GLY A 76 10.17 12.96 -7.71
C GLY A 76 10.11 13.22 -6.20
N LYS A 77 8.91 13.49 -5.66
CA LYS A 77 8.71 13.61 -4.21
C LYS A 77 8.71 12.23 -3.57
N ASP A 78 9.12 12.19 -2.31
CA ASP A 78 9.15 10.96 -1.55
C ASP A 78 7.72 10.50 -1.25
N ILE A 79 7.50 9.19 -1.34
CA ILE A 79 6.23 8.55 -1.04
C ILE A 79 6.30 7.95 0.37
N THR A 80 5.34 8.30 1.20
CA THR A 80 5.29 7.78 2.56
C THR A 80 5.00 6.27 2.53
N LYS A 81 5.80 5.49 3.27
CA LYS A 81 5.58 4.06 3.44
C LYS A 81 4.19 3.83 4.04
N PRO A 82 3.34 3.01 3.41
CA PRO A 82 2.07 2.60 3.99
C PRO A 82 2.27 1.84 5.31
N VAL A 83 1.30 1.92 6.22
CA VAL A 83 1.26 1.14 7.45
C VAL A 83 0.21 0.05 7.31
N LEU A 84 0.65 -1.19 7.32
CA LEU A 84 -0.18 -2.37 7.17
C LEU A 84 -0.25 -3.15 8.49
N GLY A 85 -1.31 -3.92 8.66
CA GLY A 85 -1.47 -4.82 9.79
C GLY A 85 -2.48 -5.92 9.47
N ILE A 86 -2.83 -6.72 10.48
CA ILE A 86 -3.89 -7.72 10.36
C ILE A 86 -5.17 -7.16 10.99
N GLY A 87 -6.25 -7.18 10.21
CA GLY A 87 -7.58 -6.76 10.64
C GLY A 87 -8.30 -7.83 11.46
N LEU A 88 -9.52 -7.48 11.89
CA LEU A 88 -10.37 -8.35 12.70
C LEU A 88 -10.81 -9.64 11.98
N LEU A 89 -10.84 -9.63 10.64
CA LEU A 89 -11.25 -10.77 9.82
C LEU A 89 -10.04 -11.57 9.30
N GLU A 90 -8.90 -11.46 9.98
CA GLU A 90 -7.65 -12.16 9.65
C GLU A 90 -7.12 -11.85 8.22
N ASN A 91 -7.52 -10.72 7.66
CA ASN A 91 -6.99 -10.18 6.41
C ASN A 91 -6.01 -9.04 6.66
N VAL A 92 -5.17 -8.76 5.68
CA VAL A 92 -4.36 -7.53 5.67
C VAL A 92 -5.28 -6.33 5.62
N GLU A 93 -5.00 -5.36 6.48
CA GLU A 93 -5.59 -4.01 6.45
C GLU A 93 -4.52 -2.97 6.16
N ILE A 94 -4.91 -1.93 5.43
CA ILE A 94 -4.07 -0.77 5.15
C ILE A 94 -4.57 0.37 6.02
N GLY A 95 -3.87 0.63 7.14
CA GLY A 95 -4.28 1.65 8.11
C GLY A 95 -4.05 3.06 7.56
N THR A 96 -2.78 3.42 7.37
CA THR A 96 -2.36 4.71 6.79
C THR A 96 -1.62 4.44 5.49
N GLY A 97 -1.74 5.35 4.52
CA GLY A 97 -1.06 5.21 3.23
C GLY A 97 -1.83 4.39 2.19
N LYS A 98 -3.17 4.27 2.33
CA LYS A 98 -4.02 3.49 1.41
C LYS A 98 -3.91 3.98 -0.03
N ALA A 99 -3.94 5.29 -0.24
CA ALA A 99 -3.85 5.88 -1.57
C ALA A 99 -2.47 5.63 -2.18
N GLU A 100 -1.41 5.75 -1.39
CA GLU A 100 -0.03 5.48 -1.77
C GLU A 100 0.12 4.03 -2.22
N PHE A 101 -0.29 3.07 -1.38
CA PHE A 101 -0.19 1.65 -1.68
C PHE A 101 -0.95 1.28 -2.96
N LEU A 102 -2.23 1.68 -3.06
CA LEU A 102 -3.10 1.27 -4.18
C LEU A 102 -2.75 1.99 -5.48
N THR A 103 -2.22 3.21 -5.42
CA THR A 103 -1.71 3.92 -6.60
C THR A 103 -0.44 3.25 -7.11
N LEU A 104 0.52 2.93 -6.24
CA LEU A 104 1.74 2.20 -6.62
C LEU A 104 1.40 0.84 -7.24
N ALA A 105 0.46 0.12 -6.64
CA ALA A 105 -0.05 -1.14 -7.17
C ALA A 105 -0.71 -0.97 -8.56
N ALA A 106 -1.53 0.07 -8.74
CA ALA A 106 -2.15 0.38 -10.04
C ALA A 106 -1.14 0.77 -11.12
N LEU A 107 0.01 1.34 -10.72
CA LEU A 107 1.14 1.66 -11.59
C LEU A 107 2.05 0.44 -11.87
N GLY A 108 1.67 -0.75 -11.37
CA GLY A 108 2.36 -2.01 -11.66
C GLY A 108 3.53 -2.33 -10.74
N GLN A 109 3.67 -1.65 -9.59
CA GLN A 109 4.63 -2.06 -8.57
C GLN A 109 4.26 -3.45 -8.04
N THR A 110 5.21 -4.38 -8.07
CA THR A 110 5.05 -5.75 -7.58
C THR A 110 5.54 -5.91 -6.14
N LYS A 111 6.43 -5.03 -5.69
CA LYS A 111 7.00 -4.99 -4.34
C LYS A 111 6.93 -3.55 -3.80
N ILE A 112 6.39 -3.38 -2.59
CA ILE A 112 6.27 -2.05 -1.94
C ILE A 112 6.83 -2.13 -0.52
N PRO A 113 7.72 -1.21 -0.10
CA PRO A 113 8.15 -1.13 1.28
C PRO A 113 7.03 -0.54 2.15
N VAL A 114 6.74 -1.20 3.27
CA VAL A 114 5.70 -0.82 4.21
C VAL A 114 6.19 -0.95 5.64
N HIS A 115 5.49 -0.30 6.57
CA HIS A 115 5.61 -0.57 7.99
C HIS A 115 4.55 -1.58 8.42
N ILE A 116 4.92 -2.50 9.31
CA ILE A 116 3.98 -3.36 10.05
C ILE A 116 4.28 -3.32 11.55
N PRO A 117 3.27 -3.49 12.42
CA PRO A 117 3.53 -3.74 13.84
C PRO A 117 4.40 -4.99 14.02
N LYS A 118 5.39 -4.93 14.91
CA LYS A 118 6.23 -6.10 15.26
C LYS A 118 5.41 -7.31 15.68
N SER A 119 4.27 -7.09 16.34
CA SER A 119 3.35 -8.16 16.74
C SER A 119 2.75 -8.94 15.56
N ASN A 120 2.73 -8.36 14.36
CA ASN A 120 2.24 -9.02 13.14
C ASN A 120 3.35 -9.63 12.27
N GLU A 121 4.61 -9.63 12.73
CA GLU A 121 5.73 -10.16 11.94
C GLU A 121 5.50 -11.62 11.51
N SER A 122 4.97 -12.46 12.39
CA SER A 122 4.66 -13.86 12.06
C SER A 122 3.57 -13.97 10.99
N ASP A 123 2.53 -13.14 11.08
CA ASP A 123 1.38 -13.16 10.18
C ASP A 123 1.77 -12.65 8.78
N PHE A 124 2.77 -11.78 8.71
CA PHE A 124 3.24 -11.19 7.46
C PHE A 124 4.21 -12.07 6.67
N LYS A 125 4.66 -13.21 7.20
CA LYS A 125 5.61 -14.10 6.50
C LYS A 125 5.12 -14.51 5.11
N ASP A 126 3.82 -14.73 4.95
CA ASP A 126 3.24 -15.12 3.67
C ASP A 126 3.03 -13.92 2.72
N PHE A 127 3.16 -12.69 3.20
CA PHE A 127 2.99 -11.47 2.42
C PHE A 127 4.31 -10.77 2.05
N VAL A 128 5.41 -11.12 2.71
CA VAL A 128 6.74 -10.58 2.39
C VAL A 128 7.19 -11.12 1.03
N ALA A 129 7.63 -10.20 0.16
CA ALA A 129 8.30 -10.57 -1.08
C ALA A 129 9.64 -11.21 -0.72
N GLY A 130 9.82 -12.50 -1.06
CA GLY A 130 11.08 -13.20 -0.81
C GLY A 130 12.29 -12.42 -1.32
N VAL A 131 13.43 -12.61 -0.66
CA VAL A 131 14.71 -12.11 -1.15
C VAL A 131 15.00 -12.84 -2.46
N GLU A 132 15.04 -12.10 -3.57
CA GLU A 132 15.63 -12.60 -4.83
C GLU A 132 17.15 -12.60 -4.72
#